data_AF-A0A949H4X3-F1
#
_entry.id   AF-A0A949H4X3-F1
#
_cell.length_a   1.000
_cell.length_b   1.000
_cell.length_c   1.000
_cell.angle_alpha   90.00
_cell.angle_beta   90.00
_cell.angle_gamma   90.00
#
_symmetry.space_group_name_H-M   'P 1'
#
loop_
_entity.id
_entity.type
_entity.pdbx_description
1 polymer ?
#
loop_
_entity_poly.entity_id
_entity_poly.type
_entity_poly.pdbx_seq_one_letter_code
_entity_poly.pdbx_strand_id
1 'polypeptide(L)'
;MAAKIRSRTRALFEKAFPERQIYHRSGGSVTFVKISPWRQAAMAAAGTIVIAWCLFATVAVLLRTPSAGGADGKDGRIARYERELAKARANEAIALSLLEQRTTSFKSDLEQLEDRHETIKKLLAHMQGGGGGGSAPLVGDGRQILVDSSIDEADERQSRPSETVSKVNDKAGFRAKFDAVRNDQTAFLDIAEEEAVERAEHYRGVLRQTGAPVTKIIENLEMGGPLIELPPLSGDGDAGVALDDGFTQRAREVVERL
;
A
#
# COMPACT_ATOMS: atom_id res chain seq x y z
N MET A 1 -70.01 29.36 -59.53
CA MET A 1 -68.53 29.52 -59.50
C MET A 1 -67.79 28.19 -59.29
N ALA A 2 -68.26 27.29 -58.42
CA ALA A 2 -67.60 26.00 -58.14
C ALA A 2 -67.30 25.12 -59.36
N ALA A 3 -68.20 25.06 -60.35
CA ALA A 3 -67.98 24.25 -61.56
C ALA A 3 -66.81 24.73 -62.43
N LYS A 4 -66.62 26.06 -62.57
CA LYS A 4 -65.48 26.64 -63.31
C LYS A 4 -64.16 26.44 -62.59
N ILE A 5 -64.17 26.37 -61.26
CA ILE A 5 -62.98 26.10 -60.46
C ILE A 5 -62.56 24.64 -60.65
N ARG A 6 -63.51 23.70 -60.58
CA ARG A 6 -63.25 22.26 -60.76
C ARG A 6 -62.68 21.91 -62.14
N SER A 7 -63.14 22.56 -63.20
CA SER A 7 -62.60 22.32 -64.55
C SER A 7 -61.19 22.89 -64.72
N ARG A 8 -60.91 24.06 -64.14
CA ARG A 8 -59.58 24.68 -64.15
C ARG A 8 -58.57 23.86 -63.34
N THR A 9 -58.94 23.38 -62.15
CA THR A 9 -58.05 22.53 -61.34
C THR A 9 -57.77 21.21 -62.03
N ARG A 10 -58.77 20.63 -62.71
CA ARG A 10 -58.60 19.41 -63.51
C ARG A 10 -57.68 19.61 -64.71
N ALA A 11 -57.85 20.70 -65.45
CA ALA A 11 -56.99 21.03 -66.58
C ALA A 11 -55.54 21.30 -66.15
N LEU A 12 -55.33 21.97 -65.02
CA LEU A 12 -54.00 22.17 -64.43
C LEU A 12 -53.38 20.86 -63.94
N PHE A 13 -54.19 19.97 -63.37
CA PHE A 13 -53.74 18.65 -62.90
C PHE A 13 -53.33 17.73 -64.05
N GLU A 14 -54.12 17.68 -65.12
CA GLU A 14 -53.82 16.89 -66.33
C GLU A 14 -52.58 17.45 -67.06
N LYS A 15 -52.33 18.76 -66.97
CA LYS A 15 -51.10 19.39 -67.51
C LYS A 15 -49.87 19.15 -66.63
N ALA A 16 -50.03 19.15 -65.30
CA ALA A 16 -48.93 18.95 -64.35
C ALA A 16 -48.51 17.48 -64.22
N PHE A 17 -49.46 16.55 -64.32
CA PHE A 17 -49.24 15.11 -64.27
C PHE A 17 -49.77 14.44 -65.53
N PRO A 18 -49.11 14.62 -66.69
CA PRO A 18 -49.53 13.94 -67.91
C PRO A 18 -49.37 12.41 -67.77
N GLU A 19 -50.19 11.66 -68.50
CA GLU A 19 -50.01 10.21 -68.61
C GLU A 19 -48.65 9.89 -69.21
N ARG A 20 -47.78 9.24 -68.43
CA ARG A 20 -46.46 8.79 -68.90
C ARG A 20 -46.51 7.28 -69.09
N GLN A 21 -46.29 6.86 -70.32
CA GLN A 21 -46.16 5.46 -70.70
C GLN A 21 -44.67 5.16 -70.78
N ILE A 22 -44.18 4.29 -69.88
CA ILE A 22 -42.78 3.89 -69.89
C ILE A 22 -42.69 2.64 -70.76
N TYR A 23 -41.93 2.75 -71.86
CA TYR A 23 -41.64 1.63 -72.73
C TYR A 23 -40.45 0.88 -72.17
N HIS A 24 -40.68 -0.36 -71.74
CA HIS A 24 -39.60 -1.27 -71.38
C HIS A 24 -39.57 -2.41 -72.40
N ARG A 25 -38.47 -2.51 -73.15
CA ARG A 25 -38.20 -3.62 -74.08
C ARG A 25 -37.05 -4.43 -73.53
N SER A 26 -37.34 -5.65 -73.11
CA SER A 26 -36.32 -6.62 -72.72
C SER A 26 -36.55 -7.92 -73.49
N GLY A 27 -35.57 -8.30 -74.32
CA GLY A 27 -35.39 -9.68 -74.79
C GLY A 27 -36.56 -10.35 -75.52
N GLY A 28 -37.38 -9.60 -76.27
CA GLY A 28 -38.40 -10.18 -77.16
C GLY A 28 -39.86 -10.00 -76.74
N SER A 29 -40.14 -9.41 -75.57
CA SER A 29 -41.49 -8.95 -75.21
C SER A 29 -41.51 -7.45 -74.92
N VAL A 30 -42.61 -6.80 -75.30
CA VAL A 30 -42.86 -5.38 -75.05
C VAL A 30 -43.96 -5.30 -74.02
N THR A 31 -43.62 -4.86 -72.81
CA THR A 31 -44.61 -4.65 -71.76
C THR A 31 -44.89 -3.16 -71.62
N PHE A 32 -46.16 -2.79 -71.73
CA PHE A 32 -46.60 -1.41 -71.55
C PHE A 32 -47.11 -1.23 -70.13
N VAL A 33 -46.41 -0.40 -69.35
CA VAL A 33 -46.90 0.03 -68.03
C VAL A 33 -47.37 1.47 -68.13
N LYS A 34 -48.68 1.68 -67.99
CA LYS A 34 -49.29 3.01 -67.95
C LYS A 34 -49.28 3.51 -66.50
N ILE A 35 -48.59 4.61 -66.23
CA ILE A 35 -48.63 5.25 -64.90
C ILE A 35 -49.72 6.32 -64.92
N SER A 36 -50.81 6.04 -64.21
CA SER A 36 -51.94 6.98 -64.05
C SER A 36 -51.47 8.31 -63.43
N PRO A 37 -52.02 9.46 -63.86
CA PRO A 37 -51.72 10.79 -63.31
C PRO A 37 -51.86 10.88 -61.79
N TRP A 38 -52.86 10.18 -61.24
CA TRP A 38 -53.11 10.14 -59.81
C TRP A 38 -51.97 9.47 -59.03
N ARG A 39 -51.36 8.42 -59.59
CA ARG A 39 -50.22 7.72 -58.97
C ARG A 39 -48.96 8.60 -58.96
N GLN A 40 -48.76 9.38 -60.02
CA GLN A 40 -47.64 10.34 -60.08
C GLN A 40 -47.81 11.46 -59.06
N ALA A 41 -49.03 11.99 -58.93
CA ALA A 41 -49.35 13.02 -57.94
C ALA A 41 -49.18 12.52 -56.50
N ALA A 42 -49.61 11.30 -56.21
CA ALA A 42 -49.44 10.68 -54.88
C ALA A 42 -47.97 10.50 -54.53
N MET A 43 -47.13 10.03 -55.47
CA MET A 43 -45.69 9.88 -55.22
C MET A 43 -44.98 11.23 -55.05
N ALA A 44 -45.36 12.25 -55.83
CA ALA A 44 -44.82 13.59 -55.68
C ALA A 44 -45.18 14.20 -54.31
N ALA A 45 -46.44 14.06 -53.87
CA ALA A 45 -46.88 14.52 -52.57
C ALA A 45 -46.18 13.79 -51.41
N ALA A 46 -45.98 12.47 -51.54
CA ALA A 46 -45.22 11.71 -50.55
C ALA A 46 -43.78 12.22 -50.44
N GLY A 47 -43.12 12.50 -51.58
CA GLY A 47 -41.77 13.04 -51.61
C GLY A 47 -41.64 14.41 -50.92
N THR A 48 -42.59 15.32 -51.16
CA THR A 48 -42.55 16.64 -50.52
C THR A 48 -42.80 16.58 -49.02
N ILE A 49 -43.66 15.67 -48.55
CA ILE A 49 -43.88 15.46 -47.12
C ILE A 49 -42.59 14.98 -46.44
N VAL A 50 -41.86 14.04 -47.03
CA VAL A 50 -40.59 13.55 -46.47
C VAL A 50 -39.55 14.67 -46.41
N ILE A 51 -39.42 15.48 -47.47
CA ILE A 51 -38.48 16.62 -47.48
C ILE A 51 -38.88 17.66 -46.43
N ALA A 52 -40.17 17.99 -46.34
CA ALA A 52 -40.68 18.92 -45.33
C ALA A 52 -40.43 18.41 -43.91
N TRP A 53 -40.61 17.10 -43.69
CA TRP A 53 -40.30 16.47 -42.41
C TRP A 53 -38.82 16.53 -42.07
N CYS A 54 -37.94 16.27 -43.03
CA CYS A 54 -36.49 16.39 -42.83
C CYS A 54 -36.09 17.82 -42.49
N LEU A 55 -36.58 18.82 -43.23
CA LEU A 55 -36.31 20.24 -42.94
C LEU A 55 -36.83 20.64 -41.55
N PHE A 56 -38.04 20.22 -41.19
CA PHE A 56 -38.61 20.45 -39.87
C PHE A 56 -37.73 19.83 -38.77
N ALA A 57 -37.29 18.59 -38.94
CA ALA A 57 -36.42 17.91 -38.00
C ALA A 57 -35.06 18.62 -37.84
N THR A 58 -34.44 19.07 -38.94
CA THR A 58 -33.17 19.81 -38.90
C THR A 58 -33.33 21.13 -38.13
N VAL A 59 -34.40 21.89 -38.39
CA VAL A 59 -34.68 23.14 -37.66
C VAL A 59 -34.98 22.87 -36.19
N ALA A 60 -35.75 21.81 -35.88
CA ALA A 60 -36.05 21.43 -34.50
C ALA A 60 -34.78 21.03 -33.73
N VAL A 61 -33.81 20.37 -34.38
CA VAL A 61 -32.51 20.03 -33.79
C VAL A 61 -31.64 21.27 -33.59
N LEU A 62 -31.58 22.18 -34.56
CA LEU A 62 -30.84 23.44 -34.43
C LEU A 62 -31.41 24.34 -33.33
N LEU A 63 -32.74 24.43 -33.20
CA LEU A 63 -33.40 25.14 -32.10
C LEU A 63 -33.23 24.42 -30.75
N ARG A 64 -33.06 23.10 -30.76
CA ARG A 64 -32.63 22.28 -29.60
C ARG A 64 -31.12 22.31 -29.35
N THR A 65 -30.39 23.31 -29.87
CA THR A 65 -29.11 23.73 -29.27
C THR A 65 -29.28 23.67 -27.74
N PRO A 66 -28.31 23.16 -26.95
CA PRO A 66 -28.44 22.88 -25.51
C PRO A 66 -28.57 24.15 -24.63
N SER A 67 -29.31 25.15 -25.11
CA SER A 67 -29.98 26.21 -24.38
C SER A 67 -31.30 25.75 -23.74
N ALA A 68 -31.60 24.44 -23.75
CA ALA A 68 -32.73 23.84 -23.05
C ALA A 68 -32.48 23.74 -21.53
N GLY A 69 -32.21 24.87 -20.90
CA GLY A 69 -32.04 25.04 -19.46
C GLY A 69 -32.46 26.45 -19.09
N GLY A 70 -33.76 26.76 -19.23
CA GLY A 70 -34.35 27.86 -18.48
C GLY A 70 -34.07 27.65 -16.99
N ALA A 71 -33.80 28.73 -16.25
CA ALA A 71 -33.55 28.83 -14.80
C ALA A 71 -33.08 27.54 -14.06
N ASP A 72 -33.93 26.53 -13.90
CA ASP A 72 -33.61 25.18 -13.38
C ASP A 72 -32.34 24.53 -13.93
N GLY A 73 -32.04 24.71 -15.22
CA GLY A 73 -30.84 24.10 -15.83
C GLY A 73 -29.53 24.78 -15.40
N LYS A 74 -29.57 26.03 -14.95
CA LYS A 74 -28.40 26.74 -14.40
C LYS A 74 -28.18 26.34 -12.94
N ASP A 75 -29.25 26.29 -12.14
CA ASP A 75 -29.18 25.89 -10.73
C ASP A 75 -28.73 24.43 -10.58
N GLY A 76 -29.23 23.53 -11.44
CA GLY A 76 -28.76 22.14 -11.46
C GLY A 76 -27.28 21.97 -11.82
N ARG A 77 -26.70 22.87 -12.61
CA ARG A 77 -25.25 22.88 -12.90
C ARG A 77 -24.45 23.44 -11.73
N ILE A 78 -24.92 24.54 -11.13
CA ILE A 78 -24.28 25.13 -9.94
C ILE A 78 -24.24 24.11 -8.79
N ALA A 79 -25.36 23.46 -8.50
CA ALA A 79 -25.43 22.41 -7.47
C ALA A 79 -24.49 21.22 -7.76
N ARG A 80 -24.28 20.86 -9.04
CA ARG A 80 -23.29 19.85 -9.43
C ARG A 80 -21.86 20.31 -9.15
N TYR A 81 -21.50 21.54 -9.54
CA TYR A 81 -20.18 22.08 -9.29
C TYR A 81 -19.90 22.25 -7.79
N GLU A 82 -20.88 22.69 -7.01
CA GLU A 82 -20.77 22.76 -5.54
C GLU A 82 -20.53 21.38 -4.94
N ARG A 83 -21.23 20.35 -5.41
CA ARG A 83 -21.02 18.96 -4.99
C ARG A 83 -19.64 18.45 -5.36
N GLU A 84 -19.16 18.75 -6.57
CA GLU A 84 -17.82 18.36 -7.02
C GLU A 84 -16.73 19.09 -6.22
N LEU A 85 -16.91 20.37 -5.93
CA LEU A 85 -15.99 21.17 -5.10
C LEU A 85 -15.97 20.65 -3.66
N ALA A 86 -17.14 20.35 -3.08
CA ALA A 86 -17.24 19.76 -1.75
C ALA A 86 -16.54 18.39 -1.70
N LYS A 87 -16.71 17.57 -2.75
CA LYS A 87 -16.03 16.28 -2.86
C LYS A 87 -14.51 16.44 -3.00
N ALA A 88 -14.04 17.40 -3.80
CA ALA A 88 -12.62 17.68 -3.95
C ALA A 88 -11.98 18.11 -2.62
N ARG A 89 -12.63 19.02 -1.88
CA ARG A 89 -12.20 19.46 -0.55
C ARG A 89 -12.20 18.33 0.47
N ALA A 90 -13.22 17.47 0.46
CA ALA A 90 -13.27 16.30 1.33
C ALA A 90 -12.12 15.32 1.02
N ASN A 91 -11.83 15.07 -0.26
CA ASN A 91 -10.72 14.22 -0.67
C ASN A 91 -9.36 14.81 -0.27
N GLU A 92 -9.19 16.14 -0.40
CA GLU A 92 -7.99 16.84 0.03
C GLU A 92 -7.77 16.71 1.54
N ALA A 93 -8.82 16.94 2.35
CA ALA A 93 -8.74 16.77 3.80
C ALA A 93 -8.37 15.33 4.20
N ILE A 94 -8.94 14.32 3.51
CA ILE A 94 -8.60 12.91 3.73
C ILE A 94 -7.13 12.67 3.36
N ALA A 95 -6.67 13.17 2.22
CA ALA A 95 -5.28 13.01 1.79
C ALA A 95 -4.30 13.65 2.77
N LEU A 96 -4.60 14.86 3.28
CA LEU A 96 -3.79 15.54 4.29
C LEU A 96 -3.74 14.74 5.60
N SER A 97 -4.89 14.27 6.10
CA SER A 97 -4.93 13.48 7.33
C SER A 97 -4.15 12.16 7.20
N LEU A 98 -4.18 11.52 6.03
CA LEU A 98 -3.45 10.29 5.77
C LEU A 98 -1.94 10.54 5.65
N LEU A 99 -1.53 11.67 5.07
CA LEU A 99 -0.13 12.08 5.03
C LEU A 99 0.40 12.44 6.42
N GLU A 100 -0.40 13.11 7.24
CA GLU A 100 -0.06 13.41 8.62
C GLU A 100 0.10 12.13 9.44
N GLN A 101 -0.89 11.22 9.40
CA GLN A 101 -0.82 9.93 10.08
C GLN A 101 0.41 9.13 9.63
N ARG A 102 0.70 9.10 8.33
CA ARG A 102 1.88 8.42 7.79
C ARG A 102 3.18 9.05 8.27
N THR A 103 3.27 10.38 8.26
CA THR A 103 4.44 11.13 8.76
C THR A 103 4.68 10.86 10.24
N THR A 104 3.63 10.90 11.06
CA THR A 104 3.74 10.63 12.50
C THR A 104 4.19 9.20 12.75
N SER A 105 3.63 8.22 12.04
CA SER A 105 4.09 6.82 12.17
C SER A 105 5.54 6.64 11.71
N PHE A 106 5.99 7.36 10.69
CA PHE A 106 7.40 7.28 10.27
C PHE A 106 8.35 7.90 11.28
N LYS A 107 7.97 9.00 11.92
CA LYS A 107 8.79 9.62 12.97
C LYS A 107 8.96 8.67 14.14
N SER A 108 7.88 8.05 14.62
CA SER A 108 7.95 7.08 15.71
C SER A 108 8.75 5.84 15.33
N ASP A 109 8.59 5.33 14.11
CA ASP A 109 9.34 4.15 13.63
C ASP A 109 10.85 4.46 13.50
N LEU A 110 11.22 5.69 13.10
CA LEU A 110 12.61 6.14 13.01
C LEU A 110 13.25 6.33 14.38
N GLU A 111 12.55 6.98 15.31
CA GLU A 111 13.00 7.16 16.70
C GLU A 111 13.30 5.80 17.34
N GLN A 112 12.38 4.84 17.20
CA GLN A 112 12.60 3.48 17.71
C GLN A 112 13.79 2.77 17.04
N LEU A 113 14.02 2.96 15.74
CA LEU A 113 15.19 2.39 15.08
C LEU A 113 16.50 3.05 15.54
N GLU A 114 16.49 4.35 15.77
CA GLU A 114 17.63 5.10 16.29
C GLU A 114 18.00 4.59 17.69
N ASP A 115 17.03 4.45 18.58
CA ASP A 115 17.23 3.92 19.93
C ASP A 115 17.78 2.48 19.92
N ARG A 116 17.20 1.61 19.07
CA ARG A 116 17.70 0.23 18.90
C ARG A 116 19.11 0.21 18.32
N HIS A 117 19.44 1.12 17.43
CA HIS A 117 20.78 1.21 16.87
C HIS A 117 21.78 1.75 17.90
N GLU A 118 21.40 2.74 18.69
CA GLU A 118 22.22 3.31 19.76
C GLU A 118 22.51 2.26 20.84
N THR A 119 21.52 1.46 21.22
CA THR A 119 21.70 0.33 22.13
C THR A 119 22.63 -0.73 21.55
N ILE A 120 22.45 -1.17 20.30
CA ILE A 120 23.39 -2.09 19.64
C ILE A 120 24.81 -1.50 19.58
N LYS A 121 24.96 -0.20 19.31
CA LYS A 121 26.27 0.46 19.31
C LYS A 121 26.93 0.43 20.70
N LYS A 122 26.16 0.65 21.76
CA LYS A 122 26.63 0.51 23.14
C LYS A 122 27.03 -0.94 23.46
N LEU A 123 26.25 -1.92 23.02
CA LEU A 123 26.59 -3.35 23.15
C LEU A 123 27.91 -3.68 22.44
N LEU A 124 28.04 -3.26 21.19
CA LEU A 124 29.24 -3.51 20.40
C LEU A 124 30.47 -2.83 21.00
N ALA A 125 30.33 -1.59 21.48
CA ALA A 125 31.40 -0.90 22.18
C ALA A 125 31.81 -1.61 23.48
N HIS A 126 30.85 -2.20 24.19
CA HIS A 126 31.13 -3.03 25.36
C HIS A 126 31.86 -4.32 25.00
N MET A 127 31.39 -5.06 23.98
CA MET A 127 32.08 -6.24 23.45
C MET A 127 33.51 -5.93 22.99
N GLN A 128 33.70 -4.81 22.28
CA GLN A 128 35.01 -4.39 21.79
C GLN A 128 35.93 -3.88 22.92
N GLY A 129 35.36 -3.20 23.92
CA GLY A 129 36.07 -2.70 25.10
C GLY A 129 36.47 -3.81 26.08
N GLY A 130 35.65 -4.86 26.21
CA GLY A 130 35.97 -6.10 26.92
C GLY A 130 36.93 -7.02 26.15
N GLY A 131 37.08 -6.81 24.85
CA GLY A 131 37.89 -7.60 23.91
C GLY A 131 39.41 -7.52 24.08
N GLY A 132 39.92 -7.03 25.22
CA GLY A 132 41.33 -7.17 25.61
C GLY A 132 41.68 -8.54 26.20
N GLY A 133 40.69 -9.27 26.70
CA GLY A 133 40.83 -10.66 27.10
C GLY A 133 40.50 -11.55 25.92
N GLY A 134 41.42 -11.66 24.96
CA GLY A 134 41.31 -12.65 23.90
C GLY A 134 40.87 -13.98 24.51
N SER A 135 40.00 -14.70 23.82
CA SER A 135 39.93 -16.15 23.89
C SER A 135 41.36 -16.64 23.70
N ALA A 136 42.14 -16.68 24.77
CA ALA A 136 43.46 -17.23 24.78
C ALA A 136 43.20 -18.68 24.42
N PRO A 137 43.60 -19.13 23.22
CA PRO A 137 43.43 -20.51 22.88
C PRO A 137 44.39 -21.23 23.82
N LEU A 138 43.88 -21.78 24.91
CA LEU A 138 44.58 -22.79 25.70
C LEU A 138 44.59 -24.08 24.85
N VAL A 139 45.27 -24.00 23.71
CA VAL A 139 45.80 -25.13 22.96
C VAL A 139 47.06 -25.54 23.71
N GLY A 140 46.85 -26.18 24.85
CA GLY A 140 47.84 -26.99 25.53
C GLY A 140 47.46 -28.45 25.35
N ASP A 141 48.20 -29.16 24.50
CA ASP A 141 48.24 -30.63 24.44
C ASP A 141 47.03 -31.40 23.88
N GLY A 142 46.26 -30.84 22.93
CA GLY A 142 45.37 -31.65 22.06
C GLY A 142 44.26 -32.44 22.78
N ARG A 143 44.02 -32.16 24.06
CA ARG A 143 42.91 -32.72 24.83
C ARG A 143 41.86 -31.62 24.94
N GLN A 144 40.80 -31.77 24.16
CA GLN A 144 39.57 -31.01 24.35
C GLN A 144 39.17 -31.17 25.82
N ILE A 145 39.13 -30.05 26.55
CA ILE A 145 38.63 -30.04 27.93
C ILE A 145 37.14 -30.40 27.81
N LEU A 146 36.83 -31.67 28.06
CA LEU A 146 35.46 -32.12 28.23
C LEU A 146 35.00 -31.53 29.56
N VAL A 147 34.04 -30.62 29.49
CA VAL A 147 33.38 -30.07 30.68
C VAL A 147 32.67 -31.25 31.36
N ASP A 148 33.25 -31.74 32.46
CA ASP A 148 32.58 -32.74 33.30
C ASP A 148 31.40 -32.05 33.98
N SER A 149 30.22 -32.18 33.37
CA SER A 149 28.96 -31.69 33.92
C SER A 149 28.66 -32.42 35.21
N SER A 150 28.71 -31.72 36.34
CA SER A 150 28.22 -32.25 37.62
C SER A 150 26.72 -32.54 37.52
N ILE A 151 26.22 -33.51 38.30
CA ILE A 151 24.81 -33.97 38.29
C ILE A 151 23.80 -32.82 38.47
N ASP A 152 24.17 -31.73 39.13
CA ASP A 152 23.32 -30.54 39.33
C ASP A 152 23.30 -29.55 38.14
N GLU A 153 24.17 -29.70 37.13
CA GLU A 153 24.36 -28.76 36.00
C GLU A 153 24.12 -29.42 34.63
N ALA A 154 23.29 -30.47 34.58
CA ALA A 154 23.15 -31.33 33.40
C ALA A 154 22.46 -30.67 32.19
N ASP A 155 21.76 -29.54 32.39
CA ASP A 155 21.12 -28.80 31.30
C ASP A 155 21.93 -27.56 30.94
N GLU A 156 22.44 -27.51 29.71
CA GLU A 156 23.04 -26.32 29.14
C GLU A 156 22.06 -25.15 29.23
N ARG A 157 22.52 -23.98 29.70
CA ARG A 157 21.71 -22.77 29.68
C ARG A 157 21.38 -22.44 28.23
N GLN A 158 20.11 -22.54 27.86
CA GLN A 158 19.65 -22.21 26.52
C GLN A 158 19.47 -20.70 26.39
N SER A 159 19.86 -20.14 25.24
CA SER A 159 19.40 -18.81 24.83
C SER A 159 17.88 -18.84 24.72
N ARG A 160 17.22 -17.72 25.08
CA ARG A 160 15.75 -17.68 25.01
C ARG A 160 15.34 -17.70 23.54
N PRO A 161 14.34 -18.51 23.13
CA PRO A 161 13.82 -18.43 21.78
C PRO A 161 13.24 -17.04 21.58
N SER A 162 13.77 -16.28 20.61
CA SER A 162 13.18 -15.02 20.23
C SER A 162 11.76 -15.29 19.73
N GLU A 163 10.80 -14.52 20.24
CA GLU A 163 9.49 -14.44 19.62
C GLU A 163 9.68 -13.68 18.31
N THR A 164 10.09 -14.39 17.25
CA THR A 164 10.12 -13.86 15.90
C THR A 164 8.68 -13.53 15.58
N VAL A 165 8.30 -12.27 15.81
CA VAL A 165 6.96 -11.76 15.51
C VAL A 165 6.82 -11.78 13.99
N SER A 166 6.52 -12.95 13.45
CA SER A 166 6.16 -13.15 12.06
C SER A 166 4.77 -12.58 11.87
N LYS A 167 4.66 -11.24 11.92
CA LYS A 167 3.49 -10.57 11.35
C LYS A 167 3.62 -10.79 9.85
N VAL A 168 2.92 -11.80 9.34
CA VAL A 168 2.62 -11.95 7.92
C VAL A 168 1.83 -10.72 7.52
N ASN A 169 2.52 -9.63 7.21
CA ASN A 169 1.93 -8.43 6.68
C ASN A 169 2.41 -8.33 5.24
N ASP A 170 1.51 -8.76 4.35
CA ASP A 170 1.63 -8.83 2.89
C ASP A 170 1.77 -7.44 2.22
N LYS A 171 2.33 -6.45 2.93
CA LYS A 171 2.43 -5.08 2.48
C LYS A 171 3.81 -4.85 1.87
N ALA A 172 3.93 -5.20 0.60
CA ALA A 172 5.02 -4.73 -0.25
C ALA A 172 5.10 -3.18 -0.17
N GLY A 173 6.05 -2.65 0.60
CA GLY A 173 6.15 -1.23 0.88
C GLY A 173 7.25 -0.88 1.89
N PHE A 174 7.38 0.41 2.20
CA PHE A 174 8.43 0.94 3.09
C PHE A 174 8.43 0.32 4.49
N ARG A 175 7.26 -0.02 5.04
CA ARG A 175 7.15 -0.70 6.36
C ARG A 175 7.82 -2.07 6.38
N ALA A 176 7.69 -2.85 5.30
CA ALA A 176 8.35 -4.15 5.22
C ALA A 176 9.88 -4.03 5.32
N LYS A 177 10.47 -2.91 4.87
CA LYS A 177 11.91 -2.65 5.04
C LYS A 177 12.26 -2.37 6.50
N PHE A 178 11.44 -1.62 7.23
CA PHE A 178 11.65 -1.36 8.66
C PHE A 178 11.50 -2.63 9.49
N ASP A 179 10.46 -3.42 9.19
CA ASP A 179 10.25 -4.72 9.84
C ASP A 179 11.41 -5.67 9.55
N ALA A 180 11.92 -5.71 8.31
CA ALA A 180 13.11 -6.49 7.97
C ALA A 180 14.34 -6.06 8.78
N VAL A 181 14.62 -4.76 8.86
CA VAL A 181 15.75 -4.24 9.67
C VAL A 181 15.58 -4.56 11.15
N ARG A 182 14.37 -4.45 11.69
CA ARG A 182 14.08 -4.81 13.09
C ARG A 182 14.29 -6.31 13.33
N ASN A 183 13.92 -7.15 12.37
CA ASN A 183 14.16 -8.59 12.44
C ASN A 183 15.66 -8.89 12.38
N ASP A 184 16.41 -8.24 11.51
CA ASP A 184 17.87 -8.39 11.42
C ASP A 184 18.56 -7.97 12.74
N GLN A 185 18.14 -6.86 13.36
CA GLN A 185 18.63 -6.43 14.67
C GLN A 185 18.31 -7.44 15.78
N THR A 186 17.16 -8.10 15.72
CA THR A 186 16.76 -9.11 16.70
C THR A 186 17.58 -10.39 16.51
N ALA A 187 17.74 -10.84 15.26
CA ALA A 187 18.59 -11.97 14.92
C ALA A 187 20.05 -11.74 15.33
N PHE A 188 20.56 -10.51 15.17
CA PHE A 188 21.89 -10.15 15.65
C PHE A 188 22.02 -10.29 17.18
N LEU A 189 21.02 -9.82 17.93
CA LEU A 189 21.02 -10.02 19.38
C LEU A 189 20.94 -11.48 19.79
N ASP A 190 20.18 -12.31 19.07
CA ASP A 190 20.08 -13.74 19.38
C ASP A 190 21.44 -14.42 19.23
N ILE A 191 22.19 -14.09 18.17
CA ILE A 191 23.57 -14.58 17.96
C ILE A 191 24.50 -14.07 19.08
N ALA A 192 24.39 -12.79 19.44
CA ALA A 192 25.21 -12.22 20.51
C ALA A 192 24.90 -12.84 21.89
N GLU A 193 23.65 -13.18 22.16
CA GLU A 193 23.22 -13.87 23.39
C GLU A 193 23.80 -15.28 23.44
N GLU A 194 23.72 -16.03 22.33
CA GLU A 194 24.29 -17.37 22.23
C GLU A 194 25.81 -17.35 22.47
N GLU A 195 26.53 -16.41 21.85
CA GLU A 195 27.97 -16.24 22.06
C GLU A 195 28.32 -15.84 23.51
N ALA A 196 27.53 -14.96 24.12
CA ALA A 196 27.73 -14.56 25.52
C ALA A 196 27.52 -15.73 26.49
N VAL A 197 26.49 -16.56 26.25
CA VAL A 197 26.23 -17.77 27.05
C VAL A 197 27.35 -18.78 26.90
N GLU A 198 27.79 -19.07 25.66
CA GLU A 198 28.89 -19.99 25.40
C GLU A 198 30.19 -19.52 26.10
N ARG A 199 30.51 -18.23 25.99
CA ARG A 199 31.69 -17.63 26.64
C ARG A 199 31.61 -17.74 28.17
N ALA A 200 30.45 -17.48 28.76
CA ALA A 200 30.25 -17.58 30.20
C ALA A 200 30.40 -19.03 30.71
N GLU A 201 29.84 -20.01 29.98
CA GLU A 201 30.00 -21.44 30.30
C GLU A 201 31.45 -21.90 30.13
N HIS A 202 32.16 -21.39 29.11
CA HIS A 202 33.58 -21.63 28.94
C HIS A 202 34.40 -21.16 30.15
N TYR A 203 34.19 -19.92 30.61
CA TYR A 203 34.90 -19.39 31.80
C TYR A 203 34.56 -20.17 33.07
N ARG A 204 33.31 -20.61 33.24
CA ARG A 204 32.94 -21.50 34.36
C ARG A 204 33.64 -22.85 34.28
N GLY A 205 33.74 -23.45 33.10
CA GLY A 205 34.49 -24.69 32.87
C GLY A 205 35.96 -24.54 33.28
N VAL A 206 36.60 -23.44 32.89
CA VAL A 206 37.98 -23.13 33.28
C VAL A 206 38.10 -22.94 34.80
N LEU A 207 37.22 -22.16 35.43
CA LEU A 207 37.22 -21.96 36.89
C LEU A 207 37.08 -23.28 37.65
N ARG A 208 36.19 -24.18 37.18
CA ARG A 208 36.06 -25.54 37.73
C ARG A 208 37.34 -26.35 37.59
N GLN A 209 37.98 -26.32 36.41
CA GLN A 209 39.21 -27.05 36.17
C GLN A 209 40.38 -26.54 37.02
N THR A 210 40.43 -25.23 37.30
CA THR A 210 41.45 -24.64 38.20
C THR A 210 41.24 -24.98 39.68
N GLY A 211 40.15 -25.68 40.03
CA GLY A 211 39.88 -26.13 41.40
C GLY A 211 39.56 -24.99 42.37
N ALA A 212 39.25 -23.79 41.87
CA ALA A 212 38.77 -22.68 42.67
C ALA A 212 37.25 -22.83 42.86
N PRO A 213 36.74 -23.21 44.05
CA PRO A 213 35.31 -23.33 44.25
C PRO A 213 34.67 -21.95 44.21
N VAL A 214 33.70 -21.76 43.30
CA VAL A 214 32.87 -20.55 43.20
C VAL A 214 32.27 -20.17 44.56
N THR A 215 31.98 -21.16 45.41
CA THR A 215 31.50 -20.99 46.80
C THR A 215 32.46 -20.19 47.69
N LYS A 216 33.79 -20.33 47.52
CA LYS A 216 34.77 -19.53 48.28
C LYS A 216 34.89 -18.09 47.80
N ILE A 217 34.49 -17.81 46.56
CA ILE A 217 34.47 -16.44 46.02
C ILE A 217 33.22 -15.71 46.56
N ILE A 218 32.10 -16.42 46.70
CA ILE A 218 30.84 -15.90 47.25
C ILE A 218 30.95 -15.64 48.77
N GLU A 219 31.63 -16.49 49.52
CA GLU A 219 31.85 -16.25 50.96
C GLU A 219 32.87 -15.14 51.26
N ASN A 220 33.67 -14.71 50.27
CA ASN A 220 34.77 -13.76 50.43
C ASN A 220 34.53 -12.46 49.63
N LEU A 221 33.27 -12.03 49.53
CA LEU A 221 32.85 -10.78 48.85
C LEU A 221 33.42 -9.50 49.48
N GLU A 222 34.05 -9.59 50.67
CA GLU A 222 34.68 -8.44 51.35
C GLU A 222 36.04 -8.04 50.75
N MET A 223 36.54 -8.77 49.74
CA MET A 223 37.79 -8.46 49.04
C MET A 223 37.55 -8.24 47.54
N GLY A 224 36.67 -7.30 47.21
CA GLY A 224 36.47 -6.79 45.85
C GLY A 224 37.00 -5.36 45.74
N GLY A 225 37.69 -5.05 44.63
CA GLY A 225 38.15 -3.69 44.31
C GLY A 225 37.01 -2.66 44.30
N PRO A 226 37.33 -1.35 44.21
CA PRO A 226 36.36 -0.28 44.41
C PRO A 226 35.11 -0.49 43.57
N LEU A 227 33.95 -0.32 44.21
CA LEU A 227 32.63 -0.43 43.58
C LEU A 227 32.62 0.46 42.33
N ILE A 228 32.62 -0.16 41.15
CA ILE A 228 32.35 0.54 39.91
C ILE A 228 30.83 0.59 39.82
N GLU A 229 30.25 1.70 40.25
CA GLU A 229 28.86 2.00 39.96
C GLU A 229 28.73 2.07 38.43
N LEU A 230 28.14 1.03 37.85
CA LEU A 230 27.74 1.09 36.45
C LEU A 230 26.71 2.22 36.36
N PRO A 231 26.97 3.27 35.57
CA PRO A 231 26.01 4.35 35.41
C PRO A 231 24.69 3.71 34.98
N PRO A 232 23.57 4.01 35.67
CA PRO A 232 22.31 3.47 35.26
C PRO A 232 22.10 3.91 33.82
N LEU A 233 21.99 2.94 32.91
CA LEU A 233 21.52 3.14 31.53
C LEU A 233 20.02 3.46 31.59
N SER A 234 19.67 4.48 32.36
CA SER A 234 18.36 5.08 32.42
C SER A 234 18.24 6.00 31.21
N GLY A 235 17.68 5.44 30.14
CA GLY A 235 16.67 6.18 29.40
C GLY A 235 15.44 6.32 30.28
N ASP A 236 15.54 7.14 31.35
CA ASP A 236 14.37 7.67 32.06
C ASP A 236 13.92 8.89 31.27
N GLY A 237 13.43 8.61 30.06
CA GLY A 237 12.79 9.56 29.17
C GLY A 237 11.30 9.29 29.24
N ASP A 238 10.61 9.97 30.14
CA ASP A 238 9.18 10.21 30.12
C ASP A 238 8.80 10.89 28.79
N ALA A 239 8.66 10.09 27.74
CA ALA A 239 8.22 10.52 26.42
C ALA A 239 7.59 9.34 25.67
N GLY A 240 6.44 8.85 26.13
CA GLY A 240 5.31 8.44 25.27
C GLY A 240 5.51 7.45 24.11
N VAL A 241 6.63 6.76 23.98
CA VAL A 241 6.85 5.69 22.99
C VAL A 241 7.46 4.54 23.75
N ALA A 242 6.62 3.56 24.08
CA ALA A 242 7.07 2.31 24.67
C ALA A 242 8.18 1.75 23.77
N LEU A 243 9.42 1.84 24.26
CA LEU A 243 10.45 0.94 23.82
C LEU A 243 9.87 -0.47 23.90
N ASP A 244 10.28 -1.32 22.98
CA ASP A 244 10.06 -2.74 23.12
C ASP A 244 10.87 -3.18 24.35
N ASP A 245 10.28 -3.08 25.54
CA ASP A 245 10.94 -3.27 26.85
C ASP A 245 11.72 -4.59 26.89
N GLY A 246 11.26 -5.59 26.12
CA GLY A 246 11.95 -6.85 25.93
C GLY A 246 13.31 -6.72 25.23
N PHE A 247 13.45 -5.87 24.20
CA PHE A 247 14.71 -5.73 23.47
C PHE A 247 15.80 -5.08 24.33
N THR A 248 15.49 -3.99 25.02
CA THR A 248 16.45 -3.29 25.89
C THR A 248 16.80 -4.12 27.11
N GLN A 249 15.84 -4.85 27.69
CA GLN A 249 16.10 -5.80 28.76
C GLN A 249 17.05 -6.92 28.32
N ARG A 250 16.81 -7.51 27.13
CA ARG A 250 17.70 -8.54 26.57
C ARG A 250 19.09 -8.00 26.29
N ALA A 251 19.19 -6.82 25.70
CA ALA A 251 20.47 -6.14 25.48
C ALA A 251 21.26 -5.98 26.79
N ARG A 252 20.63 -5.53 27.87
CA ARG A 252 21.27 -5.40 29.18
C ARG A 252 21.77 -6.74 29.73
N GLU A 253 20.96 -7.79 29.64
CA GLU A 253 21.35 -9.12 30.11
C GLU A 253 22.54 -9.69 29.33
N VAL A 254 22.63 -9.44 28.02
CA VAL A 254 23.80 -9.82 27.23
C VAL A 254 25.06 -9.08 27.69
N VAL A 255 24.96 -7.80 28.03
CA VAL A 255 26.09 -7.03 28.62
C VAL A 255 26.52 -7.61 29.96
N GLU A 256 25.57 -7.98 30.82
CA GLU A 256 25.89 -8.55 32.14
C GLU A 256 26.60 -9.91 32.06
N ARG A 257 26.48 -10.62 30.93
CA ARG A 257 27.08 -11.94 30.70
C ARG A 257 28.43 -11.88 29.97
N LEU A 258 28.79 -10.74 29.38
CA LEU A 258 30.06 -10.50 28.69
C LEU A 258 31.18 -10.13 29.66
#